data_AF-A0A1Q3UZ90-F1
#
_entry.id   AF-A0A1Q3UZ90-F1
#
_cell.length_a   1.000
_cell.length_b   1.000
_cell.length_c   1.000
_cell.angle_alpha   90.00
_cell.angle_beta   90.00
_cell.angle_gamma   90.00
#
_symmetry.space_group_name_H-M   'P 1'
#
loop_
_entity.id
_entity.type
_entity.pdbx_description
1 polymer ?
#
loop_
_entity_poly.entity_id
_entity_poly.type
_entity_poly.pdbx_seq_one_letter_code
_entity_poly.pdbx_strand_id
1 'polypeptide(L)'
;MMSDRSQAFESAVGALIAAHTAAEAAPGARARARIDRAFAQLLALAAPRIRYFTRAYGLGDCADDAAQACAIALHRAAERYDPARARFTTYANWQIRAELQALRLRLHGDPRCAGRRGAVTLSYDALVDDGAGDWLADPAAEGATEGGARDALAALCADRLVADWAQRRGKALAGGARGGAAEERAATRLAHERALVRRQLAHVDSLVERLGESDRHIVRRAFADMAQAAGGKPH
;
A
#
# COMPACT_ATOMS: atom_id res chain seq x y z
N MET A 1 40.92 -17.56 -15.94
CA MET A 1 40.89 -16.09 -15.91
C MET A 1 39.44 -15.66 -16.09
N MET A 2 38.90 -14.81 -15.20
CA MET A 2 37.51 -14.32 -15.32
C MET A 2 37.42 -13.31 -16.46
N SER A 3 36.28 -13.22 -17.15
CA SER A 3 36.08 -12.14 -18.13
C SER A 3 35.79 -10.83 -17.40
N ASP A 4 36.30 -9.71 -17.93
CA ASP A 4 36.14 -8.37 -17.34
C ASP A 4 34.68 -8.02 -17.07
N ARG A 5 33.78 -8.43 -17.97
CA ARG A 5 32.33 -8.24 -17.81
C ARG A 5 31.75 -9.07 -16.68
N SER A 6 32.22 -10.32 -16.49
CA SER A 6 31.78 -11.14 -15.36
C SER A 6 32.23 -10.52 -14.04
N GLN A 7 33.46 -10.01 -13.98
CA GLN A 7 34.00 -9.38 -12.78
C GLN A 7 33.27 -8.07 -12.47
N ALA A 8 32.98 -7.23 -13.46
CA ALA A 8 32.18 -6.02 -13.29
C ALA A 8 30.78 -6.31 -12.73
N PHE A 9 30.17 -7.43 -13.14
CA PHE A 9 28.86 -7.85 -12.63
C PHE A 9 28.90 -8.29 -11.17
N GLU A 10 29.94 -9.04 -10.78
CA GLU A 10 30.18 -9.43 -9.38
C GLU A 10 30.44 -8.20 -8.50
N SER A 11 31.25 -7.25 -8.96
CA SER A 11 31.51 -6.01 -8.23
C SER A 11 30.24 -5.16 -8.07
N ALA A 12 29.39 -5.09 -9.11
CA ALA A 12 28.16 -4.32 -9.06
C ALA A 12 27.14 -4.90 -8.06
N VAL A 13 26.96 -6.22 -7.99
CA VAL A 13 26.08 -6.82 -6.99
C VAL A 13 26.64 -6.66 -5.57
N GLY A 14 27.96 -6.77 -5.40
CA GLY A 14 28.61 -6.51 -4.12
C GLY A 14 28.38 -5.07 -3.63
N ALA A 15 28.48 -4.09 -4.53
CA ALA A 15 28.20 -2.69 -4.23
C ALA A 15 26.73 -2.45 -3.83
N LEU A 16 25.79 -3.13 -4.50
CA LEU A 16 24.37 -3.07 -4.17
C LEU A 16 24.09 -3.66 -2.77
N ILE A 17 24.63 -4.85 -2.48
CA ILE A 17 24.48 -5.49 -1.15
C ILE A 17 25.05 -4.58 -0.06
N ALA A 18 26.26 -4.04 -0.26
CA ALA A 18 26.87 -3.11 0.69
C ALA A 18 26.03 -1.83 0.90
N ALA A 19 25.41 -1.30 -0.17
CA ALA A 19 24.53 -0.15 -0.09
C ALA A 19 23.26 -0.44 0.75
N HIS A 20 22.68 -1.63 0.60
CA HIS A 20 21.56 -2.08 1.44
C HIS A 20 21.98 -2.22 2.91
N THR A 21 23.09 -2.90 3.20
CA THR A 21 23.59 -3.04 4.57
C THR A 21 23.87 -1.69 5.25
N ALA A 22 24.43 -0.73 4.51
CA ALA A 22 24.65 0.62 5.02
C ALA A 22 23.34 1.38 5.26
N ALA A 23 22.31 1.16 4.45
CA ALA A 23 21.00 1.78 4.61
C ALA A 23 20.25 1.26 5.84
N GLU A 24 20.39 -0.03 6.17
CA GLU A 24 19.86 -0.61 7.41
C GLU A 24 20.49 0.04 8.64
N ALA A 25 21.80 0.30 8.60
CA ALA A 25 22.51 0.97 9.69
C ALA A 25 22.19 2.47 9.81
N ALA A 26 21.94 3.15 8.68
CA ALA A 26 21.63 4.58 8.65
C ALA A 26 20.60 4.92 7.54
N PRO A 27 19.29 4.80 7.83
CA PRO A 27 18.24 5.09 6.88
C PRO A 27 18.21 6.57 6.47
N GLY A 28 17.86 6.86 5.20
CA GLY A 28 17.64 8.23 4.72
C GLY A 28 17.74 8.39 3.21
N ALA A 29 17.44 9.60 2.71
CA ALA A 29 17.39 9.91 1.28
C ALA A 29 18.71 9.61 0.54
N ARG A 30 19.86 9.87 1.18
CA ARG A 30 21.19 9.57 0.62
C ARG A 30 21.45 8.06 0.50
N ALA A 31 20.97 7.27 1.47
CA ALA A 31 21.09 5.82 1.43
C ALA A 31 20.23 5.23 0.30
N ARG A 32 18.99 5.73 0.14
CA ARG A 32 18.11 5.36 -0.96
C ARG A 32 18.73 5.67 -2.33
N ALA A 33 19.22 6.89 -2.53
CA ALA A 33 19.87 7.27 -3.78
C ALA A 33 21.12 6.43 -4.11
N ARG A 34 21.85 5.93 -3.09
CA ARG A 34 22.98 5.02 -3.27
C ARG A 34 22.53 3.63 -3.73
N ILE A 35 21.47 3.09 -3.13
CA ILE A 35 20.85 1.82 -3.55
C ILE A 35 20.39 1.94 -5.01
N ASP A 36 19.64 2.99 -5.33
CA ASP A 36 19.09 3.19 -6.68
C ASP A 36 20.21 3.27 -7.73
N ARG A 37 21.30 3.97 -7.42
CA ARG A 37 22.47 4.07 -8.32
C ARG A 37 23.20 2.74 -8.50
N ALA A 38 23.40 1.98 -7.42
CA ALA A 38 24.05 0.68 -7.48
C ALA A 38 23.19 -0.32 -8.28
N PHE A 39 21.87 -0.29 -8.08
CA PHE A 39 20.95 -1.12 -8.84
C PHE A 39 20.90 -0.73 -10.33
N ALA A 40 20.88 0.57 -10.64
CA ALA A 40 20.93 1.06 -12.02
C ALA A 40 22.21 0.60 -12.74
N GLN A 41 23.36 0.62 -12.07
CA GLN A 41 24.62 0.12 -12.62
C GLN A 41 24.56 -1.39 -12.90
N LEU A 42 24.00 -2.17 -11.97
CA LEU A 42 23.81 -3.61 -12.16
C LEU A 42 22.87 -3.90 -13.35
N LEU A 43 21.78 -3.16 -13.47
CA LEU A 43 20.82 -3.29 -14.56
C LEU A 43 21.45 -2.92 -15.92
N ALA A 44 22.26 -1.86 -15.97
CA ALA A 44 22.98 -1.47 -17.19
C ALA A 44 23.91 -2.58 -17.70
N LEU A 45 24.59 -3.29 -16.79
CA LEU A 45 25.44 -4.43 -17.13
C LEU A 45 24.61 -5.64 -17.59
N ALA A 46 23.42 -5.85 -17.05
CA ALA A 46 22.50 -6.92 -17.44
C ALA A 46 21.77 -6.65 -18.77
N ALA A 47 21.58 -5.38 -19.14
CA ALA A 47 20.72 -4.96 -20.25
C ALA A 47 20.99 -5.68 -21.60
N PRO A 48 22.25 -5.89 -22.06
CA PRO A 48 22.49 -6.62 -23.30
C PRO A 48 22.00 -8.07 -23.26
N ARG A 49 22.12 -8.74 -22.10
CA ARG A 49 21.64 -10.11 -21.89
C ARG A 49 20.13 -10.17 -21.83
N ILE A 50 19.51 -9.21 -21.14
CA ILE A 50 18.05 -9.10 -21.09
C ILE A 50 17.52 -8.96 -22.52
N ARG A 51 18.02 -8.01 -23.32
CA ARG A 51 17.63 -7.86 -24.73
C ARG A 51 17.83 -9.13 -25.56
N TYR A 52 18.95 -9.83 -25.36
CA TYR A 52 19.19 -11.10 -26.05
C TYR A 52 18.13 -12.14 -25.69
N PHE A 53 17.88 -12.37 -24.39
CA PHE A 53 16.90 -13.36 -23.96
C PHE A 53 15.47 -12.95 -24.31
N THR A 54 15.09 -11.69 -24.19
CA THR A 54 13.78 -11.19 -24.64
C THR A 54 13.49 -11.61 -26.08
N ARG A 55 14.46 -11.42 -27.00
CA ARG A 55 14.32 -11.90 -28.38
C ARG A 55 14.29 -13.43 -28.48
N ALA A 56 15.17 -14.12 -27.76
CA ALA A 56 15.24 -15.58 -27.79
C ALA A 56 13.96 -16.27 -27.27
N TYR A 57 13.22 -15.61 -26.38
CA TYR A 57 11.95 -16.07 -25.84
C TYR A 57 10.74 -15.59 -26.65
N GLY A 58 10.95 -14.84 -27.75
CA GLY A 58 9.89 -14.36 -28.63
C GLY A 58 9.09 -13.17 -28.08
N LEU A 59 9.62 -12.46 -27.09
CA LEU A 59 8.95 -11.36 -26.37
C LEU A 59 9.32 -9.98 -26.93
N GLY A 60 9.54 -9.89 -28.25
CA GLY A 60 10.05 -8.67 -28.90
C GLY A 60 9.04 -7.53 -28.93
N ASP A 61 7.76 -7.89 -29.02
CA ASP A 61 6.58 -7.02 -28.99
C ASP A 61 6.27 -6.46 -27.59
N CYS A 62 6.64 -7.18 -26.53
CA CYS A 62 6.52 -6.74 -25.13
C CYS A 62 7.90 -6.51 -24.47
N ALA A 63 8.84 -5.91 -25.20
CA ALA A 63 10.23 -5.77 -24.75
C ALA A 63 10.37 -4.93 -23.47
N ASP A 64 9.52 -3.92 -23.28
CA ASP A 64 9.52 -3.07 -22.08
C ASP A 64 9.04 -3.85 -20.84
N ASP A 65 7.98 -4.63 -20.97
CA ASP A 65 7.49 -5.52 -19.90
C ASP A 65 8.54 -6.58 -19.53
N ALA A 66 9.19 -7.16 -20.55
CA ALA A 66 10.28 -8.10 -20.35
C ALA A 66 11.46 -7.47 -19.61
N ALA A 67 11.80 -6.21 -19.92
CA ALA A 67 12.84 -5.47 -19.22
C ALA A 67 12.48 -5.22 -17.75
N GLN A 68 11.23 -4.81 -17.47
CA GLN A 68 10.74 -4.60 -16.10
C GLN A 68 10.71 -5.91 -15.30
N ALA A 69 10.18 -6.99 -15.86
CA ALA A 69 10.15 -8.30 -15.21
C ALA A 69 11.57 -8.77 -14.84
N CYS A 70 12.52 -8.58 -15.76
CA CYS A 70 13.94 -8.90 -15.53
C CYS A 70 14.59 -7.99 -14.49
N ALA A 71 14.25 -6.70 -14.42
CA ALA A 71 14.72 -5.81 -13.34
C ALA A 71 14.23 -6.30 -11.97
N ILE A 72 12.95 -6.63 -11.83
CA ILE A 72 12.38 -7.15 -10.57
C ILE A 72 13.02 -8.50 -10.20
N ALA A 73 13.30 -9.36 -11.20
CA ALA A 73 14.03 -10.61 -11.01
C ALA A 73 15.44 -10.36 -10.44
N LEU A 74 16.16 -9.40 -11.02
CA LEU A 74 17.53 -9.09 -10.66
C LEU A 74 17.63 -8.46 -9.27
N HIS A 75 16.66 -7.63 -8.89
CA HIS A 75 16.54 -7.09 -7.53
C HIS A 75 16.39 -8.23 -6.51
N ARG A 76 15.40 -9.11 -6.73
CA ARG A 76 15.15 -10.27 -5.87
C ARG A 76 16.32 -11.27 -5.85
N ALA A 77 17.06 -11.36 -6.95
CA ALA A 77 18.27 -12.18 -7.03
C ALA A 77 19.39 -11.60 -6.17
N ALA A 78 19.57 -10.28 -6.17
CA ALA A 78 20.59 -9.62 -5.35
C ALA A 78 20.31 -9.80 -3.85
N GLU A 79 19.05 -9.71 -3.42
CA GLU A 79 18.65 -9.91 -2.01
C GLU A 79 18.95 -11.32 -1.48
N ARG A 80 18.86 -12.33 -2.35
CA ARG A 80 19.06 -13.75 -2.00
C ARG A 80 20.40 -14.30 -2.45
N TYR A 81 21.32 -13.43 -2.88
CA TYR A 81 22.59 -13.87 -3.43
C TYR A 81 23.51 -14.43 -2.35
N ASP A 82 23.97 -15.66 -2.56
CA ASP A 82 25.00 -16.32 -1.74
C ASP A 82 26.23 -16.62 -2.61
N PRO A 83 27.36 -15.90 -2.39
CA PRO A 83 28.57 -16.09 -3.19
C PRO A 83 29.26 -17.44 -2.94
N ALA A 84 28.95 -18.14 -1.84
CA ALA A 84 29.50 -19.46 -1.57
C ALA A 84 28.88 -20.54 -2.48
N ARG A 85 27.65 -20.33 -2.96
CA ARG A 85 26.92 -21.29 -3.80
C ARG A 85 27.23 -21.17 -5.28
N ALA A 86 27.28 -19.95 -5.79
CA ALA A 86 27.49 -19.70 -7.21
C ALA A 86 27.99 -18.28 -7.50
N ARG A 87 28.53 -18.09 -8.70
CA ARG A 87 28.75 -16.76 -9.27
C ARG A 87 27.43 -16.07 -9.56
N PHE A 88 27.34 -14.78 -9.27
CA PHE A 88 26.12 -14.00 -9.46
C PHE A 88 25.68 -13.99 -10.92
N THR A 89 26.62 -13.91 -11.87
CA THR A 89 26.29 -13.97 -13.31
C THR A 89 25.51 -15.23 -13.68
N THR A 90 25.88 -16.38 -13.09
CA THR A 90 25.23 -17.66 -13.37
C THR A 90 23.84 -17.69 -12.76
N TYR A 91 23.76 -17.31 -11.48
CA TYR A 91 22.49 -17.26 -10.76
C TYR A 91 21.49 -16.28 -11.39
N ALA A 92 21.93 -15.06 -11.70
CA ALA A 92 21.11 -14.04 -12.35
C ALA A 92 20.62 -14.47 -13.74
N ASN A 93 21.45 -15.16 -14.54
CA ASN A 93 21.02 -15.69 -15.83
C ASN A 93 19.88 -16.71 -15.69
N TRP A 94 19.92 -17.55 -14.65
CA TRP A 94 18.82 -18.48 -14.38
C TRP A 94 17.54 -17.74 -13.97
N GLN A 95 17.65 -16.72 -13.11
CA GLN A 95 16.49 -15.91 -12.70
C GLN A 95 15.86 -15.17 -13.89
N ILE A 96 16.68 -14.52 -14.73
CA ILE A 96 16.24 -13.83 -15.96
C ILE A 96 15.48 -14.80 -16.87
N ARG A 97 16.04 -15.98 -17.13
CA ARG A 97 15.41 -16.98 -18.01
C ARG A 97 14.11 -17.52 -17.44
N ALA A 98 14.03 -17.76 -16.14
CA ALA A 98 12.82 -18.23 -15.47
C ALA A 98 11.69 -17.19 -15.58
N GLU A 99 12.01 -15.92 -15.34
CA GLU A 99 11.02 -14.82 -15.37
C GLU A 99 10.54 -14.54 -16.80
N LEU A 100 11.42 -14.57 -17.80
CA LEU A 100 11.00 -14.46 -19.20
C LEU A 100 10.15 -15.65 -19.64
N GLN A 101 10.46 -16.87 -19.18
CA GLN A 101 9.61 -18.03 -19.45
C GLN A 101 8.23 -17.88 -18.80
N ALA A 102 8.17 -17.38 -17.56
CA ALA A 102 6.91 -17.13 -16.85
C ALA A 102 6.09 -16.03 -17.53
N LEU A 103 6.73 -14.93 -17.95
CA LEU A 103 6.08 -13.85 -18.70
C LEU A 103 5.50 -14.38 -20.02
N ARG A 104 6.29 -15.14 -20.79
CA ARG A 104 5.84 -15.78 -22.02
C ARG A 104 4.63 -16.68 -21.80
N LEU A 105 4.63 -17.49 -20.75
CA LEU A 105 3.51 -18.36 -20.41
C LEU A 105 2.24 -17.58 -20.06
N ARG A 106 2.37 -16.43 -19.38
CA ARG A 106 1.23 -15.58 -19.04
C ARG A 106 0.64 -14.87 -20.26
N LEU A 107 1.49 -14.35 -21.15
CA LEU A 107 1.07 -13.57 -22.31
C LEU A 107 0.57 -14.45 -23.46
N HIS A 108 1.26 -15.56 -23.73
CA HIS A 108 1.00 -16.40 -24.90
C HIS A 108 0.42 -17.77 -24.54
N GLY A 109 0.20 -18.05 -23.25
CA GLY A 109 -0.27 -19.36 -22.78
C GLY A 109 0.78 -20.47 -22.91
N ASP A 110 0.42 -21.68 -22.46
CA ASP A 110 1.22 -22.87 -22.79
C ASP A 110 0.86 -23.29 -24.22
N PRO A 111 1.80 -23.30 -25.17
CA PRO A 111 1.53 -23.80 -26.52
C PRO A 111 1.05 -25.25 -26.54
N ARG A 112 1.36 -26.06 -25.51
CA ARG A 112 0.83 -27.43 -25.35
C ARG A 112 -0.64 -27.48 -24.98
N CYS A 113 -1.19 -26.38 -24.48
CA CYS A 113 -2.57 -26.23 -24.06
C CYS A 113 -3.40 -25.38 -25.04
N ALA A 114 -2.93 -25.16 -26.28
CA ALA A 114 -3.52 -24.28 -27.29
C ALA A 114 -4.99 -24.58 -27.69
N GLY A 115 -5.67 -25.56 -27.07
CA GLY A 115 -7.10 -25.82 -27.20
C GLY A 115 -7.91 -25.77 -25.88
N ARG A 116 -7.30 -25.55 -24.71
CA ARG A 116 -8.00 -25.37 -23.43
C ARG A 116 -7.73 -23.96 -22.91
N ARG A 117 -8.66 -23.05 -23.22
CA ARG A 117 -8.81 -21.67 -22.72
C ARG A 117 -7.70 -21.24 -21.74
N GLY A 118 -6.58 -20.76 -22.29
CA GLY A 118 -5.68 -19.90 -21.53
C GLY A 118 -6.42 -18.61 -21.21
N ALA A 119 -6.14 -17.99 -20.07
CA ALA A 119 -6.59 -16.64 -19.79
C ALA A 119 -6.01 -15.72 -20.88
N VAL A 120 -6.82 -15.41 -21.90
CA VAL A 120 -6.44 -14.48 -22.95
C VAL A 120 -6.36 -13.11 -22.30
N THR A 121 -5.19 -12.47 -22.39
CA THR A 121 -5.09 -11.05 -22.07
C THR A 121 -5.83 -10.32 -23.19
N LEU A 122 -7.10 -9.99 -22.95
CA LEU A 122 -7.91 -9.19 -23.87
C LEU A 122 -7.65 -7.73 -23.54
N SER A 123 -7.29 -6.95 -24.55
CA SER A 123 -7.28 -5.49 -24.43
C SER A 123 -8.70 -5.02 -24.10
N TYR A 124 -8.82 -4.00 -23.25
CA TYR A 124 -10.11 -3.37 -22.98
C TYR A 124 -10.78 -2.86 -24.26
N ASP A 125 -10.00 -2.28 -25.19
CA ASP A 125 -10.53 -1.81 -26.47
C ASP A 125 -11.12 -2.96 -27.30
N ALA A 126 -10.47 -4.13 -27.29
CA ALA A 126 -10.96 -5.32 -28.00
C ALA A 126 -12.25 -5.89 -27.37
N LEU A 127 -12.45 -5.71 -26.07
CA LEU A 127 -13.70 -6.06 -25.38
C LEU A 127 -14.83 -5.07 -25.69
N VAL A 128 -14.50 -3.78 -25.78
CA VAL A 128 -15.46 -2.73 -26.16
C VAL A 128 -15.93 -2.93 -27.60
N ASP A 129 -15.02 -3.24 -28.53
CA ASP A 129 -15.33 -3.52 -29.94
C ASP A 129 -16.22 -4.77 -30.12
N ASP A 130 -16.11 -5.76 -29.21
CA ASP A 130 -16.97 -6.96 -29.18
C ASP A 130 -18.30 -6.75 -28.45
N GLY A 131 -18.63 -5.51 -28.09
CA GLY A 131 -19.90 -5.15 -27.44
C GLY A 131 -19.97 -5.49 -25.94
N ALA A 132 -18.85 -5.86 -25.31
CA ALA A 132 -18.79 -6.11 -23.87
C ALA A 132 -18.69 -4.82 -23.03
N GLY A 133 -18.59 -3.65 -23.65
CA GLY A 133 -18.52 -2.35 -22.98
C GLY A 133 -19.71 -2.07 -22.05
N ASP A 134 -20.92 -2.45 -22.48
CA ASP A 134 -22.16 -2.23 -21.71
C ASP A 134 -22.23 -3.08 -20.43
N TRP A 135 -21.53 -4.21 -20.39
CA TRP A 135 -21.47 -5.09 -19.21
C TRP A 135 -20.48 -4.61 -18.16
N LEU A 136 -19.53 -3.75 -18.55
CA LEU A 136 -18.50 -3.22 -17.65
C LEU A 136 -18.93 -1.92 -16.96
N ALA A 137 -19.84 -1.17 -17.58
CA ALA A 137 -20.38 0.06 -17.02
C ALA A 137 -21.37 -0.27 -15.89
N ASP A 138 -20.94 -0.10 -14.64
CA ASP A 138 -21.83 -0.11 -13.49
C ASP A 138 -22.33 1.33 -13.23
N PRO A 139 -23.60 1.66 -13.58
CA PRO A 139 -24.13 3.01 -13.38
C PRO A 139 -24.26 3.39 -11.90
N ALA A 140 -24.17 2.43 -10.97
CA ALA A 140 -24.19 2.70 -9.53
C ALA A 140 -22.78 2.95 -8.95
N ALA A 141 -21.71 2.66 -9.70
CA ALA A 141 -20.34 2.71 -9.18
C ALA A 141 -19.93 4.10 -8.69
N GLU A 142 -20.29 5.15 -9.43
CA GLU A 142 -19.99 6.54 -9.06
C GLU A 142 -20.71 6.91 -7.76
N GLY A 143 -22.04 6.73 -7.71
CA GLY A 143 -22.83 7.03 -6.52
C GLY A 143 -22.41 6.21 -5.28
N ALA A 144 -22.07 4.93 -5.45
CA ALA A 144 -21.58 4.08 -4.37
C ALA A 144 -20.20 4.54 -3.86
N THR A 145 -19.31 4.95 -4.77
CA THR A 145 -17.97 5.45 -4.44
C THR A 145 -18.06 6.79 -3.71
N GLU A 146 -18.85 7.73 -4.23
CA GLU A 146 -19.08 9.04 -3.59
C GLU A 146 -19.75 8.89 -2.22
N GLY A 147 -20.75 8.01 -2.12
CA GLY A 147 -21.41 7.67 -0.85
C GLY A 147 -20.42 7.12 0.17
N GLY A 148 -19.61 6.12 -0.21
CA GLY A 148 -18.59 5.55 0.66
C GLY A 148 -17.51 6.57 1.07
N ALA A 149 -17.07 7.43 0.15
CA ALA A 149 -16.11 8.50 0.45
C ALA A 149 -16.69 9.52 1.43
N ARG A 150 -17.94 9.94 1.23
CA ARG A 150 -18.68 10.82 2.12
C ARG A 150 -18.80 10.23 3.52
N ASP A 151 -19.19 8.96 3.64
CA ASP A 151 -19.37 8.29 4.92
C ASP A 151 -18.04 8.14 5.66
N ALA A 152 -16.95 7.82 4.94
CA ALA A 152 -15.61 7.76 5.50
C ALA A 152 -15.16 9.12 6.04
N LEU A 153 -15.36 10.20 5.28
CA LEU A 153 -15.04 11.56 5.72
C LEU A 153 -15.88 11.98 6.92
N ALA A 154 -17.18 11.68 6.92
CA ALA A 154 -18.06 11.95 8.06
C ALA A 154 -17.61 11.20 9.32
N ALA A 155 -17.21 9.93 9.19
CA ALA A 155 -16.70 9.14 10.29
C ALA A 155 -15.40 9.72 10.86
N LEU A 156 -14.43 10.09 10.01
CA LEU A 156 -13.17 10.71 10.44
C LEU A 156 -13.40 12.05 11.14
N CYS A 157 -14.31 12.88 10.63
CA CYS A 157 -14.72 14.13 11.25
C CYS A 157 -15.36 13.90 12.63
N ALA A 158 -16.28 12.94 12.74
CA ALA A 158 -16.91 12.58 14.00
C ALA A 158 -15.88 12.07 15.03
N ASP A 159 -14.93 11.22 14.61
CA ASP A 159 -13.85 10.73 15.48
C ASP A 159 -12.98 11.87 16.02
N ARG A 160 -12.63 12.83 15.16
CA ARG A 160 -11.84 13.99 15.57
C ARG A 160 -12.59 14.88 16.56
N LEU A 161 -13.84 15.23 16.27
CA LEU A 161 -14.68 16.04 17.17
C LEU A 161 -14.84 15.39 18.54
N VAL A 162 -15.08 14.09 18.57
CA VAL A 162 -15.23 13.31 19.81
C VAL A 162 -13.92 13.26 20.59
N ALA A 163 -12.78 13.05 19.92
CA ALA A 163 -11.47 13.02 20.58
C ALA A 163 -11.15 14.35 21.26
N ASP A 164 -11.32 15.47 20.53
CA ASP A 164 -11.04 16.81 21.04
C ASP A 164 -11.95 17.16 22.23
N TRP A 165 -13.24 16.83 22.13
CA TRP A 165 -14.19 17.01 23.23
C TRP A 165 -13.85 16.12 24.43
N ALA A 166 -13.57 14.84 24.22
CA ALA A 166 -13.24 13.89 25.28
C ALA A 166 -11.97 14.30 26.03
N GLN A 167 -10.99 14.90 25.35
CA GLN A 167 -9.79 15.45 25.99
C GLN A 167 -10.15 16.60 26.95
N ARG A 168 -10.98 17.56 26.53
CA ARG A 168 -11.44 18.66 27.39
C ARG A 168 -12.27 18.14 28.57
N ARG A 169 -13.18 17.20 28.29
CA ARG A 169 -14.02 16.56 29.30
C ARG A 169 -13.20 15.77 30.32
N GLY A 170 -12.19 15.06 29.88
CA GLY A 170 -11.24 14.33 30.74
C GLY A 170 -10.48 15.26 31.67
N LYS A 171 -9.97 16.41 31.18
CA LYS A 171 -9.33 17.43 32.04
C LYS A 171 -10.28 17.95 33.12
N ALA A 172 -11.54 18.22 32.78
CA ALA A 172 -12.54 18.70 33.73
C ALA A 172 -12.90 17.64 34.80
N LEU A 173 -12.99 16.35 34.42
CA LEU A 173 -13.25 15.26 35.34
C LEU A 173 -12.04 14.97 36.26
N ALA A 174 -10.82 15.01 35.71
CA ALA A 174 -9.60 14.81 36.48
C ALA A 174 -9.37 15.91 37.52
N GLY A 175 -9.76 17.16 37.23
CA GLY A 175 -9.67 18.26 38.20
C GLY A 175 -10.52 18.07 39.46
N GLY A 176 -11.55 17.20 39.41
CA GLY A 176 -12.42 16.87 40.55
C GLY A 176 -12.16 15.49 41.19
N ALA A 177 -11.37 14.63 40.55
CA ALA A 177 -11.04 13.31 41.07
C ALA A 177 -9.75 13.37 41.89
N ARG A 178 -9.77 12.89 43.14
CA ARG A 178 -8.56 12.73 43.96
C ARG A 178 -8.45 11.28 44.43
N GLY A 179 -7.36 10.62 44.03
CA GLY A 179 -7.04 9.24 44.38
C GLY A 179 -7.46 8.22 43.31
N GLY A 180 -6.74 7.10 43.25
CA GLY A 180 -6.83 6.12 42.14
C GLY A 180 -8.24 5.60 41.86
N ALA A 181 -9.03 5.29 42.90
CA ALA A 181 -10.41 4.81 42.72
C ALA A 181 -11.38 5.90 42.20
N ALA A 182 -11.07 7.19 42.40
CA ALA A 182 -11.85 8.29 41.83
C ALA A 182 -11.46 8.54 40.36
N GLU A 183 -10.17 8.42 40.06
CA GLU A 183 -9.63 8.53 38.70
C GLU A 183 -10.16 7.42 37.78
N GLU A 184 -10.20 6.18 38.28
CA GLU A 184 -10.74 5.03 37.53
C GLU A 184 -12.24 5.20 37.22
N ARG A 185 -13.03 5.65 38.20
CA ARG A 185 -14.45 5.98 37.97
C ARG A 185 -14.64 7.11 36.95
N ALA A 186 -13.77 8.12 36.98
CA ALA A 186 -13.78 9.22 36.02
C ALA A 186 -13.43 8.73 34.61
N ALA A 187 -12.45 7.83 34.47
CA ALA A 187 -12.07 7.22 33.20
C ALA A 187 -13.20 6.36 32.61
N THR A 188 -13.81 5.50 33.42
CA THR A 188 -14.97 4.67 32.99
C THR A 188 -16.14 5.53 32.55
N ARG A 189 -16.43 6.60 33.30
CA ARG A 189 -17.47 7.58 32.92
C ARG A 189 -17.14 8.27 31.60
N LEU A 190 -15.90 8.73 31.42
CA LEU A 190 -15.47 9.38 30.18
C LEU A 190 -15.57 8.43 28.97
N ALA A 191 -15.17 7.17 29.14
CA ALA A 191 -15.29 6.16 28.09
C ALA A 191 -16.75 5.94 27.67
N HIS A 192 -17.65 5.85 28.64
CA HIS A 192 -19.09 5.74 28.38
C HIS A 192 -19.66 6.98 27.68
N GLU A 193 -19.37 8.19 28.20
CA GLU A 193 -19.83 9.44 27.57
C GLU A 193 -19.27 9.58 26.14
N ARG A 194 -18.02 9.15 25.90
CA ARG A 194 -17.37 9.13 24.56
C ARG A 194 -18.08 8.21 23.57
N ALA A 195 -18.38 6.98 23.98
CA ALA A 195 -19.08 6.03 23.12
C ALA A 195 -20.49 6.54 22.76
N LEU A 196 -21.20 7.11 23.74
CA LEU A 196 -22.53 7.68 23.54
C LEU A 196 -22.52 8.83 22.53
N VAL A 197 -21.61 9.79 22.70
CA VAL A 197 -21.52 10.97 21.80
C VAL A 197 -21.07 10.56 20.40
N ARG A 198 -20.11 9.62 20.28
CA ARG A 198 -19.69 9.10 18.98
C ARG A 198 -20.84 8.43 18.23
N ARG A 199 -21.66 7.63 18.94
CA ARG A 199 -22.85 6.99 18.35
C ARG A 199 -23.83 8.03 17.78
N GLN A 200 -24.06 9.13 18.50
CA GLN A 200 -25.00 10.16 18.08
C GLN A 200 -24.49 11.03 16.92
N LEU A 201 -23.17 11.19 16.75
CA LEU A 201 -22.59 11.92 15.60
C LEU A 201 -22.56 11.10 14.31
N ALA A 202 -22.63 9.77 14.40
CA ALA A 202 -22.33 8.85 13.31
C ALA A 202 -23.55 8.30 12.56
N HIS A 203 -24.76 8.70 12.93
CA HIS A 203 -25.97 8.03 12.46
C HIS A 203 -26.89 8.93 11.66
N VAL A 204 -27.20 8.46 10.45
CA VAL A 204 -28.14 9.05 9.49
C VAL A 204 -29.42 8.21 9.34
N ASP A 205 -29.43 6.89 9.61
CA ASP A 205 -30.55 6.05 9.12
C ASP A 205 -31.14 4.97 10.07
N SER A 206 -30.95 5.02 11.39
CA SER A 206 -31.72 4.13 12.28
C SER A 206 -32.31 4.83 13.48
N LEU A 207 -33.58 4.52 13.76
CA LEU A 207 -34.39 5.05 14.86
C LEU A 207 -33.56 5.17 16.13
N VAL A 208 -33.32 6.42 16.53
CA VAL A 208 -32.71 6.77 17.81
C VAL A 208 -33.48 6.01 18.88
N GLU A 209 -32.87 4.98 19.48
CA GLU A 209 -33.33 4.47 20.77
C GLU A 209 -33.56 5.68 21.64
N ARG A 210 -34.79 5.84 22.15
CA ARG A 210 -35.16 7.01 22.95
C ARG A 210 -34.18 7.10 24.11
N LEU A 211 -33.21 8.00 23.99
CA LEU A 211 -32.23 8.26 25.02
C LEU A 211 -32.97 8.62 26.31
N GLY A 212 -32.48 8.08 27.43
CA GLY A 212 -32.89 8.55 28.74
C GLY A 212 -32.58 10.04 28.90
N GLU A 213 -33.25 10.71 29.84
CA GLU A 213 -33.06 12.16 30.05
C GLU A 213 -31.59 12.51 30.38
N SER A 214 -30.92 11.67 31.16
CA SER A 214 -29.50 11.81 31.49
C SER A 214 -28.61 11.78 30.24
N ASP A 215 -28.83 10.81 29.34
CA ASP A 215 -28.03 10.64 28.14
C ASP A 215 -28.26 11.79 27.14
N ARG A 216 -29.51 12.27 27.04
CA ARG A 216 -29.81 13.47 26.25
C ARG A 216 -29.06 14.69 26.77
N HIS A 217 -29.01 14.87 28.08
CA HIS A 217 -28.28 15.99 28.68
C HIS A 217 -26.78 15.89 28.40
N ILE A 218 -26.20 14.69 28.47
CA ILE A 218 -24.79 14.44 28.13
C ILE A 218 -24.50 14.82 26.67
N VAL A 219 -25.32 14.35 25.73
CA VAL A 219 -25.15 14.59 24.29
C VAL A 219 -25.34 16.08 23.96
N ARG A 220 -26.39 16.72 24.49
CA ARG A 220 -26.64 18.16 24.27
C ARG A 220 -25.48 19.02 24.75
N ARG A 221 -24.96 18.73 25.93
CA ARG A 221 -23.78 19.44 26.46
C ARG A 221 -22.57 19.21 25.58
N ALA A 222 -22.32 17.96 25.16
CA ALA A 222 -21.18 17.65 24.30
C ALA A 222 -21.23 18.42 22.97
N PHE A 223 -22.41 18.50 22.34
CA PHE A 223 -22.58 19.25 21.10
C PHE A 223 -22.44 20.76 21.29
N ALA A 224 -22.97 21.31 22.40
CA ALA A 224 -22.76 22.71 22.75
C ALA A 224 -21.26 23.03 22.94
N ASP A 225 -20.53 22.17 23.66
CA ASP A 225 -19.08 22.32 23.87
C ASP A 225 -18.29 22.23 22.55
N MET A 226 -18.68 21.32 21.65
CA MET A 226 -18.06 21.18 20.33
C MET A 226 -18.31 22.43 19.46
N ALA A 227 -19.55 22.94 19.44
CA ALA A 227 -19.92 24.14 18.69
C ALA A 227 -19.20 25.39 19.21
N GLN A 228 -19.09 25.53 20.54
CA GLN A 228 -18.32 26.62 21.17
C GLN A 228 -16.83 26.54 20.83
N ALA A 229 -16.25 25.34 20.85
CA ALA A 229 -14.84 25.15 20.48
C ALA A 229 -14.58 25.44 18.99
N ALA A 230 -15.54 25.18 18.11
CA ALA A 230 -15.44 25.51 16.68
C ALA A 230 -15.59 27.02 16.41
N GLY A 231 -16.33 27.76 17.24
CA GLY A 231 -16.52 29.22 17.12
C GLY A 231 -15.43 30.07 17.81
N GLY A 232 -14.55 29.46 18.60
CA GLY A 232 -13.41 30.15 19.21
C GLY A 232 -12.33 30.47 18.17
N LYS A 233 -11.83 31.71 18.15
CA LYS A 233 -10.67 32.08 17.32
C LYS A 233 -9.52 31.09 17.56
N PRO A 234 -8.83 30.61 16.51
CA PRO A 234 -7.65 29.78 16.69
C PRO A 234 -6.62 30.56 17.50
N HIS A 235 -6.18 29.97 18.62
CA HIS A 235 -5.05 30.44 19.40
C HIS A 235 -3.74 30.02 18.74
#